data_AF-A0A936EFZ5-F1
#
_entry.id   AF-A0A936EFZ5-F1
#
_cell.length_a   1.000
_cell.length_b   1.000
_cell.length_c   1.000
_cell.angle_alpha   90.00
_cell.angle_beta   90.00
_cell.angle_gamma   90.00
#
_symmetry.space_group_name_H-M   'P 1'
#
loop_
_entity.id
_entity.type
_entity.pdbx_description
1 polymer ?
#
loop_
_entity_poly.entity_id
_entity_poly.type
_entity_poly.pdbx_seq_one_letter_code
_entity_poly.pdbx_strand_id
1 'polypeptide(L)'
;MRLPRDIDGTEAVGVLQRLGFECLRQSGSHVILRREGTTVVVPMRRPIKPGTLRGLIDQAASLWRNSNGRADQAVPGLRSVDVQARVTTFRDKMTATNVIAQIKAMTARERRKVFHYVTTEAARHDDELDRKALAEARRDPRPPVCWEDAKARLGLK
;
A
#
# COMPACT_ATOMS: atom_id res chain seq x y z
N MET A 1 -5.33 11.70 -12.43
CA MET A 1 -4.40 11.10 -11.44
C MET A 1 -2.97 11.31 -11.92
N ARG A 2 -2.10 11.94 -11.13
CA ARG A 2 -0.71 12.24 -11.53
C ARG A 2 0.16 11.03 -11.17
N LEU A 3 0.74 10.37 -12.17
CA LEU A 3 1.61 9.21 -11.97
C LEU A 3 3.07 9.64 -11.74
N PRO A 4 3.83 8.90 -10.91
CA PRO A 4 5.27 9.09 -10.79
C PRO A 4 5.95 8.85 -12.16
N ARG A 5 6.98 9.65 -12.46
CA ARG A 5 7.64 9.70 -13.78
C ARG A 5 9.07 9.14 -13.75
N ASP A 6 9.50 8.75 -12.57
CA ASP A 6 10.83 8.31 -12.18
C ASP A 6 10.89 6.79 -11.90
N ILE A 7 9.82 6.06 -12.24
CA ILE A 7 9.76 4.62 -12.03
C ILE A 7 10.55 3.88 -13.11
N ASP A 8 11.45 3.03 -12.64
CA ASP A 8 12.25 2.16 -13.48
C ASP A 8 11.56 0.81 -13.74
N GLY A 9 11.92 0.13 -14.84
CA GLY A 9 11.40 -1.21 -15.13
C GLY A 9 11.70 -2.24 -14.04
N THR A 10 12.86 -2.17 -13.40
CA THR A 10 13.22 -3.05 -12.28
C THR A 10 12.36 -2.79 -11.04
N GLU A 11 12.03 -1.53 -10.76
CA GLU A 11 11.13 -1.17 -9.67
C GLU A 11 9.71 -1.66 -9.95
N ALA A 12 9.22 -1.47 -11.18
CA ALA A 12 7.91 -1.96 -11.60
C ALA A 12 7.79 -3.49 -11.49
N VAL A 13 8.83 -4.23 -11.88
CA VAL A 13 8.90 -5.70 -11.69
C VAL A 13 8.86 -6.07 -10.21
N GLY A 14 9.67 -5.40 -9.37
CA GLY A 14 9.71 -5.69 -7.94
C GLY A 14 8.37 -5.44 -7.24
N VAL A 15 7.64 -4.39 -7.64
CA VAL A 15 6.29 -4.13 -7.14
C VAL A 15 5.30 -5.20 -7.61
N LEU A 16 5.33 -5.57 -8.89
CA LEU A 16 4.44 -6.62 -9.42
C LEU A 16 4.70 -7.99 -8.78
N GLN A 17 5.97 -8.34 -8.51
CA GLN A 17 6.31 -9.54 -7.77
C GLN A 17 5.73 -9.54 -6.35
N ARG A 18 5.78 -8.40 -5.64
CA ARG A 18 5.13 -8.25 -4.32
C ARG A 18 3.61 -8.38 -4.37
N LEU A 19 3.01 -8.04 -5.51
CA LEU A 19 1.59 -8.24 -5.79
C LEU A 19 1.27 -9.68 -6.23
N GLY A 20 2.21 -10.62 -6.17
CA GLY A 20 2.00 -12.03 -6.50
C GLY A 20 2.16 -12.39 -7.97
N PHE A 21 2.79 -11.52 -8.78
CA PHE A 21 3.15 -11.87 -10.16
C PHE A 21 4.47 -12.63 -10.20
N GLU A 22 4.50 -13.76 -10.89
CA GLU A 22 5.70 -14.57 -11.08
C GLU A 22 6.41 -14.17 -12.37
N CYS A 23 7.72 -13.95 -12.30
CA CYS A 23 8.53 -13.71 -13.50
C CYS A 23 8.70 -15.01 -14.28
N LEU A 24 8.16 -15.07 -15.50
CA LEU A 24 8.29 -16.24 -16.35
C LEU A 24 9.60 -16.25 -17.12
N ARG A 25 9.88 -15.14 -17.83
CA ARG A 25 11.08 -14.98 -18.65
C ARG A 25 11.32 -13.52 -18.97
N GLN A 26 12.57 -13.22 -19.27
CA GLN A 26 12.96 -11.96 -19.89
C GLN A 26 13.32 -12.22 -21.36
N SER A 27 12.77 -11.41 -22.26
CA SER A 27 13.16 -11.38 -23.67
C SER A 27 13.65 -9.99 -24.02
N GLY A 28 14.97 -9.85 -24.19
CA GLY A 28 15.61 -8.55 -24.40
C GLY A 28 15.30 -7.56 -23.27
N SER A 29 14.83 -6.37 -23.64
CA SER A 29 14.45 -5.31 -22.70
C SER A 29 13.03 -5.44 -22.13
N HIS A 30 12.40 -6.62 -22.18
CA HIS A 30 11.06 -6.84 -21.64
C HIS A 30 11.01 -8.05 -20.71
N VAL A 31 10.42 -7.90 -19.53
CA VAL A 31 10.16 -8.98 -18.57
C VAL A 31 8.69 -9.34 -18.62
N ILE A 32 8.41 -10.63 -18.75
CA ILE A 32 7.05 -11.18 -18.75
C ILE A 32 6.76 -11.70 -17.35
N LEU A 33 5.73 -11.18 -16.71
CA LEU A 33 5.21 -11.69 -15.44
C LEU A 33 3.80 -12.22 -15.60
N ARG A 34 3.42 -13.22 -14.79
CA ARG A 34 2.10 -13.84 -14.83
C ARG A 34 1.53 -14.02 -13.43
N ARG A 35 0.22 -13.82 -13.30
CA ARG A 35 -0.57 -14.15 -12.10
C ARG A 35 -1.95 -14.60 -12.50
N GLU A 36 -2.40 -15.76 -12.05
CA GLU A 36 -3.78 -16.26 -12.18
C GLU A 36 -4.41 -16.05 -13.58
N GLY A 37 -3.64 -16.35 -14.64
CA GLY A 37 -4.08 -16.21 -16.03
C GLY A 37 -3.89 -14.83 -16.67
N THR A 38 -3.53 -13.81 -15.89
CA THR A 38 -3.14 -12.49 -16.40
C THR A 38 -1.65 -12.44 -16.66
N THR A 39 -1.24 -11.99 -17.85
CA THR A 39 0.17 -11.80 -18.21
C THR A 39 0.45 -10.32 -18.42
N VAL A 40 1.49 -9.81 -17.79
CA VAL A 40 1.91 -8.41 -17.84
C VAL A 40 3.34 -8.36 -18.38
N VAL A 41 3.59 -7.44 -19.31
CA VAL A 41 4.91 -7.27 -19.93
C VAL A 41 5.49 -5.93 -19.50
N VAL A 42 6.59 -5.97 -18.76
CA VAL A 42 7.24 -4.77 -18.21
C VAL A 42 8.49 -4.43 -19.02
N PRO A 43 8.60 -3.23 -19.60
CA PRO A 43 9.80 -2.79 -20.28
C PRO A 43 10.91 -2.39 -19.27
N MET A 44 12.09 -2.96 -19.43
CA MET A 44 13.32 -2.71 -18.67
C MET A 44 14.04 -1.46 -19.18
N ARG A 45 13.39 -0.30 -19.07
CA ARG A 45 13.98 1.01 -19.37
C ARG A 45 13.80 1.99 -18.21
N ARG A 46 14.64 3.00 -18.17
CA ARG A 46 14.65 4.05 -17.15
C ARG A 46 14.53 5.43 -17.81
N PRO A 47 13.48 6.23 -17.55
CA PRO A 47 12.24 5.88 -16.84
C PRO A 47 11.18 5.24 -17.75
N ILE A 48 10.24 4.52 -17.15
CA ILE A 48 9.02 4.08 -17.83
C ILE A 48 8.14 5.29 -18.13
N LYS A 49 7.68 5.42 -19.38
CA LYS A 49 6.75 6.48 -19.79
C LYS A 49 5.46 6.39 -18.94
N PRO A 50 4.91 7.50 -18.44
CA PRO A 50 3.72 7.47 -17.56
C PRO A 50 2.52 6.74 -18.16
N GLY A 51 2.32 6.84 -19.49
CA GLY A 51 1.25 6.11 -20.18
C GLY A 51 1.44 4.58 -20.14
N THR A 52 2.68 4.10 -20.23
CA THR A 52 3.00 2.68 -20.06
C THR A 52 2.81 2.24 -18.61
N LEU A 53 3.24 3.06 -17.65
CA LEU A 53 3.03 2.78 -16.24
C LEU A 53 1.54 2.70 -15.89
N ARG A 54 0.72 3.57 -16.48
CA ARG A 54 -0.75 3.52 -16.34
C ARG A 54 -1.30 2.18 -16.84
N GLY A 55 -0.91 1.75 -18.03
CA GLY A 55 -1.34 0.46 -18.59
C GLY A 55 -0.96 -0.73 -17.72
N LEU A 56 0.25 -0.74 -17.15
CA LEU A 56 0.69 -1.78 -16.21
C LEU A 56 -0.17 -1.81 -14.95
N ILE A 57 -0.49 -0.65 -14.38
CA ILE A 57 -1.35 -0.53 -13.20
C ILE A 57 -2.77 -0.99 -13.52
N ASP A 58 -3.33 -0.58 -14.65
CA ASP A 58 -4.70 -0.95 -15.04
C ASP A 58 -4.83 -2.46 -15.28
N GLN A 59 -3.80 -3.08 -15.89
CA GLN A 59 -3.71 -4.55 -16.04
C GLN A 59 -3.63 -5.26 -14.68
N ALA A 60 -2.80 -4.77 -13.76
CA ALA A 60 -2.68 -5.35 -12.42
C ALA A 60 -3.96 -5.15 -11.58
N ALA A 61 -4.64 -4.01 -11.72
CA ALA A 61 -5.88 -3.71 -11.01
C ALA A 61 -7.09 -4.48 -11.55
N SER A 62 -7.09 -4.86 -12.83
CA SER A 62 -8.12 -5.75 -13.41
C SER A 62 -8.19 -7.08 -12.67
N LEU A 63 -7.04 -7.60 -12.22
CA LEU A 63 -6.96 -8.84 -11.44
C LEU A 63 -7.66 -8.71 -10.08
N TRP A 64 -7.61 -7.54 -9.42
CA TRP A 64 -8.34 -7.27 -8.18
C TRP A 64 -9.87 -7.18 -8.39
N ARG A 65 -10.33 -6.68 -9.54
CA ARG A 65 -11.78 -6.63 -9.84
C ARG A 65 -12.37 -8.01 -10.10
N ASN A 66 -11.59 -8.91 -10.69
CA ASN A 66 -12.06 -10.24 -11.10
C ASN A 66 -11.88 -11.31 -10.00
N SER A 67 -11.19 -10.98 -8.90
CA SER A 67 -10.90 -11.89 -7.78
C SER A 67 -11.93 -11.81 -6.63
N ASN A 68 -13.04 -11.08 -6.80
CA ASN A 68 -14.17 -10.95 -5.87
C ASN A 68 -14.97 -12.25 -5.62
N GLY A 69 -14.33 -13.42 -5.69
CA GLY A 69 -14.97 -14.71 -5.37
C GLY A 69 -14.02 -15.82 -4.91
N ARG A 70 -12.72 -15.58 -4.66
CA ARG A 70 -11.79 -16.65 -4.22
C ARG A 70 -10.65 -16.15 -3.30
N ALA A 71 -10.99 -15.42 -2.23
CA ALA A 71 -10.02 -15.10 -1.18
C ALA A 71 -9.54 -16.33 -0.36
N ASP A 72 -10.17 -17.50 -0.52
CA ASP A 72 -9.96 -18.69 0.32
C ASP A 72 -9.21 -19.87 -0.34
N GLN A 73 -8.69 -19.75 -1.57
CA GLN A 73 -7.90 -20.86 -2.14
C GLN A 73 -6.42 -20.73 -1.79
N ALA A 74 -6.07 -21.29 -0.63
CA ALA A 74 -4.73 -21.76 -0.33
C ALA A 74 -4.22 -22.63 -1.50
N VAL A 75 -3.03 -22.30 -2.00
CA VAL A 75 -2.36 -23.01 -3.10
C VAL A 75 -2.06 -24.46 -2.65
N PRO A 76 -2.63 -25.50 -3.28
CA PRO A 76 -2.34 -26.88 -2.90
C PRO A 76 -0.98 -27.28 -3.48
N GLY A 77 0.00 -27.62 -2.63
CA GLY A 77 1.21 -28.34 -3.07
C GLY A 77 2.57 -27.88 -2.54
N LEU A 78 2.68 -26.83 -1.71
CA LEU A 78 3.96 -26.52 -1.06
C LEU A 78 4.12 -27.28 0.26
N ARG A 79 5.09 -28.19 0.31
CA ARG A 79 5.43 -28.99 1.49
C ARG A 79 5.75 -28.12 2.71
N SER A 80 5.18 -28.51 3.84
CA SER A 80 5.11 -27.81 5.13
C SER A 80 6.42 -27.61 5.92
N VAL A 81 7.59 -27.46 5.28
CA VAL A 81 8.86 -27.26 6.03
C VAL A 81 9.51 -25.89 5.82
N ASP A 82 9.18 -25.15 4.76
CA ASP A 82 9.83 -23.85 4.48
C ASP A 82 8.92 -22.62 4.58
N VAL A 83 7.64 -22.79 4.93
CA VAL A 83 6.67 -21.69 5.00
C VAL A 83 6.83 -20.89 6.30
N GLN A 84 7.07 -21.55 7.44
CA GLN A 84 7.26 -20.86 8.72
C GLN A 84 8.55 -20.02 8.79
N ALA A 85 9.62 -20.42 8.08
CA ALA A 85 10.89 -19.70 8.07
C ALA A 85 10.90 -18.48 7.11
N ARG A 86 9.96 -18.42 6.14
CA ARG A 86 9.90 -17.36 5.13
C ARG A 86 8.74 -16.38 5.31
N VAL A 87 7.66 -16.80 5.97
CA VAL A 87 6.59 -15.89 6.40
C VAL A 87 7.08 -14.94 7.51
N THR A 88 8.02 -15.39 8.34
CA THR A 88 8.70 -14.55 9.34
C THR A 88 9.60 -13.48 8.69
N THR A 89 10.31 -13.80 7.60
CA THR A 89 11.27 -12.85 7.00
C THR A 89 10.63 -11.64 6.32
N PHE A 90 9.39 -11.74 5.82
CA PHE A 90 8.70 -10.60 5.20
C PHE A 90 8.11 -9.64 6.24
N ARG A 91 7.60 -10.18 7.36
CA ARG A 91 7.10 -9.39 8.49
C ARG A 91 8.24 -8.73 9.28
N ASP A 92 9.43 -9.35 9.32
CA ASP A 92 10.64 -8.78 9.92
C ASP A 92 11.24 -7.59 9.16
N LYS A 93 11.10 -7.54 7.82
CA LYS A 93 11.68 -6.47 6.99
C LYS A 93 10.94 -5.12 7.09
N MET A 94 9.73 -5.10 7.65
CA MET A 94 8.96 -3.89 7.97
C MET A 94 8.73 -3.73 9.47
N THR A 95 9.66 -4.20 10.31
CA THR A 95 9.67 -3.79 11.72
C THR A 95 9.94 -2.28 11.81
N ALA A 96 9.31 -1.60 12.77
CA ALA A 96 9.51 -0.17 13.01
C ALA A 96 11.02 0.18 13.12
N THR A 97 11.80 -0.74 13.69
CA THR A 97 13.25 -0.67 13.82
C THR A 97 13.98 -0.60 12.48
N ASN A 98 13.59 -1.43 11.51
CA ASN A 98 14.19 -1.45 10.17
C ASN A 98 13.84 -0.20 9.36
N VAL A 99 12.61 0.31 9.52
CA VAL A 99 12.20 1.59 8.92
C VAL A 99 13.01 2.75 9.51
N ILE A 100 13.20 2.78 10.84
CA ILE A 100 14.02 3.79 11.51
C ILE A 100 15.48 3.71 11.05
N ALA A 101 16.05 2.51 10.93
CA ALA A 101 17.40 2.31 10.43
C ALA A 101 17.57 2.84 8.99
N GLN A 102 16.60 2.58 8.12
CA GLN A 102 16.58 3.11 6.75
C GLN A 102 16.50 4.65 6.73
N ILE A 103 15.62 5.27 7.53
CA ILE A 103 15.50 6.73 7.63
C ILE A 103 16.81 7.38 8.12
N LYS A 104 17.51 6.71 9.05
CA LYS A 104 18.82 7.19 9.55
C LYS A 104 19.91 7.14 8.47
N ALA A 105 19.87 6.13 7.60
CA ALA A 105 20.82 5.96 6.50
C ALA A 105 20.58 6.90 5.30
N MET A 106 19.43 7.58 5.23
CA MET A 106 19.08 8.51 4.14
C MET A 106 19.80 9.85 4.24
N THR A 107 20.00 10.51 3.09
CA THR A 107 20.51 11.89 3.06
C THR A 107 19.52 12.84 3.75
N ALA A 108 20.02 14.00 4.23
CA ALA A 108 19.18 14.98 4.93
C ALA A 108 17.98 15.45 4.08
N ARG A 109 18.16 15.53 2.76
CA ARG A 109 17.11 15.95 1.82
C ARG A 109 15.99 14.91 1.70
N GLU A 110 16.36 13.63 1.61
CA GLU A 110 15.38 12.55 1.47
C GLU A 110 14.62 12.32 2.77
N ARG A 111 15.31 12.41 3.91
CA ARG A 111 14.70 12.35 5.24
C ARG A 111 13.65 13.44 5.45
N ARG A 112 13.92 14.68 5.02
CA ARG A 112 12.94 15.79 5.05
C ARG A 112 11.69 15.48 4.23
N LYS A 113 11.83 14.86 3.06
CA LYS A 113 10.67 14.47 2.23
C LYS A 113 9.82 13.41 2.92
N VAL A 114 10.46 12.40 3.52
CA VAL A 114 9.74 11.35 4.27
C VAL A 114 8.99 11.96 5.44
N PHE A 115 9.62 12.80 6.26
CA PHE A 115 8.94 13.45 7.38
C PHE A 115 7.80 14.35 6.91
N HIS A 116 8.00 15.15 5.86
CA HIS A 116 6.94 15.99 5.32
C HIS A 116 5.74 15.18 4.80
N TYR A 117 6.00 14.05 4.13
CA TYR A 117 4.95 13.14 3.70
C TYR A 117 4.20 12.58 4.90
N VAL A 118 4.91 12.02 5.88
CA VAL A 118 4.31 11.45 7.09
C VAL A 118 3.47 12.48 7.85
N THR A 119 3.95 13.72 8.03
CA THR A 119 3.19 14.77 8.70
C THR A 119 1.94 15.16 7.91
N THR A 120 2.03 15.21 6.57
CA THR A 120 0.89 15.56 5.72
C THR A 120 -0.16 14.46 5.70
N GLU A 121 0.26 13.20 5.69
CA GLU A 121 -0.66 12.05 5.74
C GLU A 121 -1.30 11.90 7.11
N ALA A 122 -0.57 12.14 8.20
CA ALA A 122 -1.14 12.18 9.54
C ALA A 122 -2.26 13.23 9.63
N ALA A 123 -2.00 14.45 9.17
CA ALA A 123 -2.99 15.52 9.14
C ALA A 123 -4.23 15.15 8.32
N ARG A 124 -4.07 14.53 7.14
CA ARG A 124 -5.19 14.06 6.32
C ARG A 124 -6.03 12.99 7.01
N HIS A 125 -5.36 12.08 7.71
CA HIS A 125 -6.05 11.03 8.45
C HIS A 125 -6.88 11.61 9.59
N ASP A 126 -6.32 12.56 10.34
CA ASP A 126 -7.02 13.27 11.39
C ASP A 126 -8.24 14.03 10.83
N ASP A 127 -8.09 14.74 9.69
CA ASP A 127 -9.19 15.41 9.00
C ASP A 127 -10.31 14.45 8.54
N GLU A 128 -9.96 13.21 8.17
CA GLU A 128 -10.93 12.17 7.81
C GLU A 128 -11.68 11.64 9.03
N LEU A 129 -10.97 11.43 10.13
CA LEU A 129 -11.57 11.02 11.40
C LEU A 129 -12.51 12.09 11.94
N ASP A 130 -12.11 13.36 11.90
CA ASP A 130 -12.93 14.49 12.32
C ASP A 130 -14.18 14.62 11.45
N ARG A 131 -14.04 14.52 10.12
CA ARG A 131 -15.19 14.51 9.21
C ARG A 131 -16.14 13.34 9.49
N LYS A 132 -15.60 12.16 9.77
CA LYS A 132 -16.39 10.97 10.11
C LYS A 132 -17.11 11.17 11.45
N ALA A 133 -16.43 11.70 12.46
CA ALA A 133 -17.01 12.01 13.77
C ALA A 133 -18.14 13.05 13.66
N LEU A 134 -17.97 14.09 12.84
CA LEU A 134 -19.03 15.07 12.56
C LEU A 134 -20.21 14.44 11.82
N ALA A 135 -19.95 13.58 10.84
CA ALA A 135 -21.01 12.88 10.11
C ALA A 135 -21.79 11.92 11.02
N GLU A 136 -21.11 11.29 11.97
CA GLU A 136 -21.71 10.43 12.99
C GLU A 136 -22.53 11.25 14.00
N ALA A 137 -21.98 12.35 14.53
CA ALA A 137 -22.69 13.25 15.43
C ALA A 137 -23.97 13.84 14.80
N ARG A 138 -23.94 14.16 13.49
CA ARG A 138 -25.14 14.60 12.75
C ARG A 138 -26.21 13.51 12.60
N ARG A 139 -25.83 12.25 12.71
CA ARG A 139 -26.75 11.09 12.65
C ARG A 139 -27.25 10.68 14.03
N ASP A 140 -26.67 11.20 15.12
CA ASP A 140 -27.10 10.86 16.48
C ASP A 140 -28.52 11.41 16.71
N PRO A 141 -29.52 10.55 17.00
CA PRO A 141 -30.88 10.99 17.27
C PRO A 141 -31.04 11.62 18.66
N ARG A 142 -30.02 11.58 19.52
CA ARG A 142 -30.07 12.17 20.87
C ARG A 142 -30.19 13.69 20.78
N PRO A 143 -31.00 14.31 21.65
CA PRO A 143 -31.07 15.77 21.72
C PRO A 143 -29.71 16.34 22.14
N PRO A 144 -29.34 17.53 21.63
CA PRO A 144 -28.12 18.21 22.04
C PRO A 144 -28.12 18.43 23.56
N VAL A 145 -27.05 17.98 24.23
CA VAL A 145 -26.87 18.16 25.68
C VAL A 145 -26.13 19.48 25.92
N CYS A 146 -26.56 20.28 26.88
CA CYS A 146 -25.81 21.46 27.29
C CYS A 146 -24.41 21.03 27.76
N TRP A 147 -23.37 21.78 27.35
CA TRP A 147 -21.98 21.47 27.71
C TRP A 147 -21.75 21.41 29.23
N GLU A 148 -22.46 22.23 30.01
CA GLU A 148 -22.40 22.23 31.47
C GLU A 148 -22.90 20.90 32.07
N ASP A 149 -24.02 20.36 31.55
CA ASP A 149 -24.56 19.07 31.96
C ASP A 149 -23.64 17.91 31.55
N ALA A 150 -23.03 18.00 30.37
CA ALA A 150 -22.07 17.01 29.88
C ALA A 150 -20.81 16.97 30.76
N LYS A 151 -20.28 18.14 31.16
CA LYS A 151 -19.16 18.26 32.10
C LYS A 151 -19.48 17.64 33.45
N ALA A 152 -20.65 17.93 34.00
CA ALA A 152 -21.11 17.38 35.27
C ALA A 152 -21.20 15.84 35.24
N ARG A 153 -21.68 15.26 34.14
CA ARG A 153 -21.76 13.80 33.93
C ARG A 153 -20.38 13.12 33.81
N LEU A 154 -19.39 13.81 33.23
CA LEU A 154 -18.04 13.28 33.03
C LEU A 154 -17.08 13.55 34.21
N GLY A 155 -17.54 14.26 35.25
CA GLY A 155 -16.72 14.63 36.40
C GLY A 155 -15.59 15.62 36.06
N LEU A 156 -15.75 16.36 34.95
CA LEU A 156 -14.79 17.38 34.52
C LEU A 156 -15.13 18.68 35.24
N LYS A 157 -14.19 19.18 36.05
CA LYS A 157 -14.26 20.53 36.66
C LYS A 157 -13.97 21.61 35.62
#